data_AF-A0A494VYK6-F1
#
_entry.id   AF-A0A494VYK6-F1
#
_cell.length_a   1.000
_cell.length_b   1.000
_cell.length_c   1.000
_cell.angle_alpha   90.00
_cell.angle_beta   90.00
_cell.angle_gamma   90.00
#
_symmetry.space_group_name_H-M   'P 1'
#
loop_
_entity.id
_entity.type
_entity.pdbx_description
1 polymer ?
#
loop_
_entity_poly.entity_id
_entity_poly.type
_entity_poly.pdbx_seq_one_letter_code
_entity_poly.pdbx_strand_id
1 'polypeptide(L)'
;MIERTLKTIGGKLRVAIPTQLDEITLGQMMDLQEKTDAQDIEAISILANIPANDLKNVVNYDDFHELGEAILSLAGQIRYLYHLDTVPKEVVFKLPGNANAARKIKVMQSLSVEPVGAFMAARDIIAEEINDFIKKHGEDSWQDHFNPSLKACCQVLAQYFYCRTTGKPYNEYEVDEFINQVKQMRVTEAMPIAKHFFHCYPNLSKPKTSFWHRLLPRSKKGQASRPSKNLNISIP
;
A
#
# COMPACT_ATOMS: atom_id res chain seq x y z
N MET A 1 -10.65 -19.97 -1.31
CA MET A 1 -10.07 -19.78 -2.66
C MET A 1 -10.71 -20.78 -3.61
N ILE A 2 -11.19 -20.32 -4.77
CA ILE A 2 -11.72 -21.19 -5.83
C ILE A 2 -10.62 -21.45 -6.84
N GLU A 3 -10.36 -22.71 -7.14
CA GLU A 3 -9.40 -23.11 -8.16
C GLU A 3 -10.11 -23.71 -9.37
N ARG A 4 -9.78 -23.20 -10.55
CA ARG A 4 -10.32 -23.71 -11.82
C ARG A 4 -9.20 -23.86 -12.84
N THR A 5 -9.36 -24.81 -13.75
CA THR A 5 -8.45 -24.99 -14.89
C THR A 5 -9.18 -24.61 -16.16
N LEU A 6 -8.87 -23.44 -16.70
CA LEU A 6 -9.45 -22.90 -17.92
C LEU A 6 -8.72 -23.46 -19.14
N LYS A 7 -9.44 -23.72 -20.23
CA LYS A 7 -8.82 -24.07 -21.51
C LYS A 7 -8.43 -22.81 -22.25
N THR A 8 -7.18 -22.73 -22.70
CA THR A 8 -6.67 -21.64 -23.53
C THR A 8 -6.34 -22.13 -24.93
N ILE A 9 -6.17 -21.19 -25.87
CA ILE A 9 -5.75 -21.49 -27.25
C ILE A 9 -4.41 -22.26 -27.29
N GLY A 10 -3.53 -22.01 -26.31
CA GLY A 10 -2.21 -22.64 -26.18
C GLY A 10 -2.10 -23.78 -25.17
N GLY A 11 -3.18 -24.15 -24.46
CA GLY A 11 -3.11 -25.19 -23.43
C GLY A 11 -4.16 -25.08 -22.33
N LYS A 12 -3.72 -25.25 -21.08
CA LYS A 12 -4.56 -25.18 -19.87
C LYS A 12 -3.96 -24.16 -18.90
N LEU A 13 -4.80 -23.29 -18.35
CA LEU A 13 -4.43 -22.26 -17.39
C LEU A 13 -5.10 -22.54 -16.05
N ARG A 14 -4.31 -22.72 -14.98
CA ARG A 14 -4.86 -22.85 -13.63
C ARG A 14 -5.07 -21.46 -13.05
N VAL A 15 -6.30 -21.13 -12.70
CA VAL A 15 -6.72 -19.86 -12.11
C VAL A 15 -7.19 -20.12 -10.69
N ALA A 16 -6.74 -19.29 -9.76
CA ALA A 16 -7.11 -19.35 -8.36
C ALA A 16 -7.65 -17.99 -7.93
N ILE A 17 -8.92 -17.89 -7.56
CA ILE A 17 -9.53 -16.62 -7.14
C ILE A 17 -9.82 -16.61 -5.64
N PRO A 18 -9.43 -15.55 -4.92
CA PRO A 18 -9.82 -15.31 -3.54
C PRO A 18 -11.34 -15.29 -3.36
N THR A 19 -11.84 -16.02 -2.37
CA THR A 19 -13.27 -15.99 -1.98
C THR A 19 -13.51 -15.17 -0.72
N GLN A 20 -12.45 -14.89 0.02
CA GLN A 20 -12.48 -14.19 1.30
C GLN A 20 -11.39 -13.12 1.34
N LEU A 21 -11.59 -12.06 2.11
CA LEU A 21 -10.62 -10.95 2.21
C LEU A 21 -9.26 -11.37 2.76
N ASP A 22 -9.19 -12.38 3.63
CA ASP A 22 -7.93 -12.88 4.21
C ASP A 22 -7.05 -13.62 3.21
N GLU A 23 -7.58 -13.95 2.04
CA GLU A 23 -6.86 -14.53 0.91
C GLU A 23 -6.28 -13.46 -0.03
N ILE A 24 -6.67 -12.19 0.14
CA ILE A 24 -6.17 -11.06 -0.67
C ILE A 24 -5.00 -10.37 0.03
N THR A 25 -3.96 -10.08 -0.73
CA THR A 25 -2.83 -9.27 -0.23
C THR A 25 -3.12 -7.76 -0.32
N LEU A 26 -2.46 -6.96 0.50
CA LEU A 26 -2.56 -5.51 0.45
C LEU A 26 -2.17 -4.98 -0.94
N GLY A 27 -1.16 -5.56 -1.58
CA GLY A 27 -0.71 -5.20 -2.92
C GLY A 27 -1.81 -5.41 -3.97
N GLN A 28 -2.47 -6.57 -3.96
CA GLN A 28 -3.60 -6.83 -4.87
C GLN A 28 -4.74 -5.82 -4.68
N MET A 29 -5.03 -5.43 -3.44
CA MET A 29 -6.05 -4.41 -3.17
C MET A 29 -5.62 -3.01 -3.63
N MET A 30 -4.34 -2.67 -3.50
CA MET A 30 -3.79 -1.42 -4.05
C MET A 30 -3.92 -1.39 -5.57
N ASP A 31 -3.56 -2.48 -6.25
CA ASP A 31 -3.64 -2.57 -7.71
C ASP A 31 -5.09 -2.46 -8.22
N LEU A 32 -6.06 -3.01 -7.47
CA LEU A 32 -7.49 -2.82 -7.74
C LEU A 32 -7.93 -1.37 -7.54
N GLN A 33 -7.43 -0.68 -6.50
CA GLN A 33 -7.78 0.72 -6.23
C GLN A 33 -7.20 1.68 -7.27
N GLU A 34 -5.99 1.40 -7.77
CA GLU A 34 -5.33 2.23 -8.79
C GLU A 34 -6.03 2.15 -10.16
N LYS A 35 -6.76 1.06 -10.42
CA LYS A 35 -7.51 0.85 -11.66
C LYS A 35 -9.01 1.10 -11.47
N THR A 36 -9.40 2.37 -11.42
CA THR A 36 -10.80 2.81 -11.30
C THR A 36 -11.73 2.32 -12.41
N ASP A 37 -11.19 2.03 -13.60
CA ASP A 37 -11.94 1.51 -14.76
C ASP A 37 -11.44 0.11 -15.18
N ALA A 38 -11.07 -0.73 -14.20
CA ALA A 38 -10.64 -2.10 -14.49
C ALA A 38 -11.76 -2.87 -15.22
N GLN A 39 -11.47 -3.35 -16.43
CA GLN A 39 -12.32 -4.35 -17.07
C GLN A 39 -12.30 -5.64 -16.25
N ASP A 40 -13.36 -6.46 -16.32
CA ASP A 40 -13.50 -7.69 -15.53
C ASP A 40 -12.26 -8.61 -15.62
N ILE A 41 -11.68 -8.73 -16.82
CA ILE A 41 -10.45 -9.52 -17.05
C ILE A 41 -9.26 -8.98 -16.28
N GLU A 42 -9.14 -7.66 -16.13
CA GLU A 42 -8.07 -7.04 -15.35
C GLU A 42 -8.25 -7.23 -13.86
N ALA A 43 -9.50 -7.15 -13.36
CA ALA A 43 -9.80 -7.45 -11.97
C ALA A 43 -9.48 -8.93 -11.65
N ILE A 44 -9.87 -9.86 -12.53
CA ILE A 44 -9.50 -11.28 -12.43
C ILE A 44 -7.98 -11.46 -12.48
N SER A 45 -7.29 -10.74 -13.37
CA SER A 45 -5.83 -10.77 -13.49
C SER A 45 -5.13 -10.41 -12.18
N ILE A 46 -5.58 -9.35 -11.52
CA ILE A 46 -5.02 -8.90 -10.24
C ILE A 46 -5.34 -9.89 -9.12
N LEU A 47 -6.61 -10.28 -8.98
CA LEU A 47 -7.06 -11.17 -7.92
C LEU A 47 -6.46 -12.58 -8.03
N ALA A 48 -6.34 -13.11 -9.25
CA ALA A 48 -5.75 -14.40 -9.51
C ALA A 48 -4.23 -14.38 -9.59
N ASN A 49 -3.61 -13.18 -9.60
CA ASN A 49 -2.19 -12.99 -9.82
C ASN A 49 -1.70 -13.67 -11.11
N ILE A 50 -2.45 -13.50 -12.20
CA ILE A 50 -2.17 -14.07 -13.52
C ILE A 50 -2.15 -12.94 -14.56
N PRO A 51 -1.20 -12.91 -15.51
CA PRO A 51 -1.17 -11.88 -16.55
C PRO A 51 -2.48 -11.82 -17.35
N ALA A 52 -3.01 -10.61 -17.56
CA ALA A 52 -4.25 -10.41 -18.31
C ALA A 52 -4.21 -10.99 -19.74
N ASN A 53 -3.02 -11.01 -20.37
CA ASN A 53 -2.84 -11.61 -21.70
C ASN A 53 -3.13 -13.11 -21.71
N ASP A 54 -2.81 -13.82 -20.62
CA ASP A 54 -3.07 -15.26 -20.53
C ASP A 54 -4.56 -15.54 -20.35
N LEU A 55 -5.27 -14.67 -19.63
CA LEU A 55 -6.72 -14.75 -19.46
C LEU A 55 -7.48 -14.42 -20.75
N LYS A 56 -6.97 -13.50 -21.58
CA LYS A 56 -7.53 -13.20 -22.92
C LYS A 56 -7.45 -14.37 -23.89
N ASN A 57 -6.62 -15.37 -23.63
CA ASN A 57 -6.48 -16.56 -24.46
C ASN A 57 -7.43 -17.70 -24.07
N VAL A 58 -8.32 -17.50 -23.09
CA VAL A 58 -9.30 -18.50 -22.67
C VAL A 58 -10.38 -18.68 -23.73
N VAL A 59 -10.68 -19.93 -24.07
CA VAL A 59 -11.54 -20.30 -25.21
C VAL A 59 -13.02 -20.16 -24.89
N ASN A 60 -13.41 -20.45 -23.64
CA ASN A 60 -14.81 -20.45 -23.21
C ASN A 60 -15.06 -19.36 -22.16
N TYR A 61 -15.96 -18.42 -22.48
CA TYR A 61 -16.34 -17.36 -21.54
C TYR A 61 -17.14 -17.91 -20.34
N ASP A 62 -17.93 -18.96 -20.54
CA ASP A 62 -18.76 -19.55 -19.46
C ASP A 62 -17.91 -20.09 -18.30
N ASP A 63 -16.64 -20.42 -18.55
CA ASP A 63 -15.71 -20.87 -17.52
C ASP A 63 -15.38 -19.76 -16.50
N PHE A 64 -15.71 -18.49 -16.80
CA PHE A 64 -15.58 -17.35 -15.89
C PHE A 64 -16.83 -17.09 -15.04
N HIS A 65 -17.95 -17.76 -15.29
CA HIS A 65 -19.20 -17.45 -14.58
C HIS A 65 -19.09 -17.63 -13.07
N GLU A 66 -18.55 -18.78 -12.62
CA GLU A 66 -18.31 -19.04 -11.20
C GLU A 66 -17.26 -18.12 -10.58
N LEU A 67 -16.30 -17.65 -11.38
CA LEU A 67 -15.28 -16.68 -10.99
C LEU A 67 -15.92 -15.30 -10.76
N GLY A 68 -16.89 -14.92 -11.60
CA GLY A 68 -17.66 -13.68 -11.47
C GLY A 68 -18.48 -13.64 -10.17
N GLU A 69 -19.16 -14.72 -9.81
CA GLU A 69 -19.92 -14.82 -8.55
C GLU A 69 -19.00 -14.64 -7.31
N ALA A 70 -17.82 -15.26 -7.35
CA ALA A 70 -16.83 -15.09 -6.29
C ALA A 70 -16.35 -13.65 -6.16
N ILE A 71 -16.08 -12.98 -7.29
CA ILE A 71 -15.65 -11.57 -7.33
C ILE A 71 -16.76 -10.65 -6.82
N LEU A 72 -18.01 -10.88 -7.21
CA LEU A 72 -19.14 -10.08 -6.74
C LEU A 72 -19.32 -10.21 -5.22
N SER A 73 -19.22 -11.42 -4.69
CA SER A 73 -19.21 -11.67 -3.24
C SER A 73 -18.05 -10.93 -2.56
N LEU A 74 -16.85 -10.99 -3.14
CA LEU A 74 -15.65 -10.33 -2.64
C LEU A 74 -15.79 -8.80 -2.62
N ALA A 75 -16.38 -8.21 -3.67
CA ALA A 75 -16.66 -6.78 -3.74
C ALA A 75 -17.58 -6.33 -2.58
N GLY A 76 -18.57 -7.15 -2.24
CA GLY A 76 -19.41 -6.95 -1.06
C GLY A 76 -18.61 -6.93 0.24
N GLN A 77 -17.62 -7.81 0.39
CA GLN A 77 -16.73 -7.83 1.55
C GLN A 77 -15.79 -6.63 1.59
N ILE A 78 -15.20 -6.25 0.44
CA ILE A 78 -14.28 -5.11 0.30
C ILE A 78 -14.94 -3.80 0.77
N ARG A 79 -16.24 -3.62 0.49
CA ARG A 79 -16.99 -2.46 0.95
C ARG A 79 -16.91 -2.25 2.47
N TYR A 80 -16.81 -3.34 3.24
CA TYR A 80 -16.74 -3.31 4.70
C TYR A 80 -15.32 -3.45 5.24
N LEU A 81 -14.30 -3.39 4.38
CA LEU A 81 -12.89 -3.56 4.78
C LEU A 81 -12.47 -2.56 5.88
N TYR A 82 -12.92 -1.31 5.79
CA TYR A 82 -12.60 -0.27 6.78
C TYR A 82 -13.35 -0.42 8.11
N HIS A 83 -14.31 -1.34 8.22
CA HIS A 83 -15.00 -1.65 9.48
C HIS A 83 -14.25 -2.72 10.31
N LEU A 84 -13.12 -3.24 9.80
CA LEU A 84 -12.28 -4.15 10.57
C LEU A 84 -11.50 -3.40 11.65
N ASP A 85 -11.96 -3.50 12.90
CA ASP A 85 -11.37 -2.79 14.04
C ASP A 85 -10.44 -3.66 14.89
N THR A 86 -10.44 -4.98 14.66
CA THR A 86 -9.63 -5.92 15.45
C THR A 86 -8.17 -5.91 14.99
N VAL A 87 -7.32 -5.18 15.73
CA VAL A 87 -5.88 -5.17 15.50
C VAL A 87 -5.27 -6.53 15.88
N PRO A 88 -4.61 -7.25 14.95
CA PRO A 88 -3.96 -8.53 15.27
C PRO A 88 -2.81 -8.30 16.25
N LYS A 89 -2.56 -9.28 17.13
CA LYS A 89 -1.45 -9.21 18.12
C LYS A 89 -0.10 -9.50 17.51
N GLU A 90 -0.07 -10.28 16.43
CA GLU A 90 1.13 -10.76 15.76
C GLU A 90 0.89 -10.83 14.26
N VAL A 91 1.95 -10.60 13.49
CA VAL A 91 1.98 -10.77 12.03
C VAL A 91 3.20 -11.60 11.64
N VAL A 92 3.12 -12.29 10.51
CA VAL A 92 4.17 -13.19 10.03
C VAL A 92 4.77 -12.67 8.73
N PHE A 93 6.08 -12.41 8.73
CA PHE A 93 6.81 -12.02 7.52
C PHE A 93 7.67 -13.17 6.99
N LYS A 94 7.69 -13.32 5.66
CA LYS A 94 8.60 -14.23 4.94
C LYS A 94 9.65 -13.39 4.22
N LEU A 95 10.84 -13.26 4.82
CA LEU A 95 11.90 -12.44 4.25
C LEU A 95 12.62 -13.16 3.08
N PRO A 96 12.98 -12.44 2.01
CA PRO A 96 13.78 -12.99 0.92
C PRO A 96 15.17 -13.38 1.43
N GLY A 97 15.67 -14.54 0.99
CA GLY A 97 16.96 -15.08 1.42
C GLY A 97 16.92 -15.97 2.68
N ASN A 98 15.76 -16.10 3.34
CA ASN A 98 15.59 -17.01 4.48
C ASN A 98 14.25 -17.76 4.38
N ALA A 99 14.09 -18.52 3.29
CA ALA A 99 12.83 -19.14 2.86
C ALA A 99 12.15 -20.04 3.90
N ASN A 100 12.87 -20.51 4.91
CA ASN A 100 12.38 -21.42 5.95
C ASN A 100 12.14 -20.76 7.32
N ALA A 101 12.44 -19.46 7.49
CA ALA A 101 12.29 -18.77 8.76
C ALA A 101 11.21 -17.68 8.66
N ALA A 102 9.94 -18.10 8.70
CA ALA A 102 8.83 -17.18 8.89
C ALA A 102 9.01 -16.45 10.24
N ARG A 103 9.20 -15.12 10.20
CA ARG A 103 9.47 -14.33 11.41
C ARG A 103 8.14 -13.80 11.95
N LYS A 104 7.78 -14.22 13.16
CA LYS A 104 6.63 -13.69 13.89
C LYS A 104 7.02 -12.38 14.56
N ILE A 105 6.28 -11.32 14.26
CA ILE A 105 6.49 -9.98 14.81
C ILE A 105 5.26 -9.60 15.63
N LYS A 106 5.48 -9.21 16.88
CA LYS A 106 4.43 -8.70 17.74
C LYS A 106 4.03 -7.28 17.31
N VAL A 107 2.73 -7.08 17.16
CA VAL A 107 2.14 -5.76 16.90
C VAL A 107 2.01 -5.03 18.23
N MET A 108 2.75 -3.94 18.37
CA MET A 108 2.66 -3.00 19.47
C MET A 108 1.73 -1.85 19.11
N GLN A 109 0.86 -1.46 20.05
CA GLN A 109 -0.12 -0.39 19.84
C GLN A 109 0.49 1.02 19.78
N SER A 110 1.78 1.16 20.12
CA SER A 110 2.49 2.45 20.13
C SER A 110 3.48 2.53 18.98
N LEU A 111 3.37 3.62 18.21
CA LEU A 111 4.30 4.03 17.16
C LEU A 111 5.59 4.64 17.75
N SER A 112 5.57 5.05 19.02
CA SER A 112 6.66 5.80 19.67
C SER A 112 7.82 4.92 20.16
N VAL A 113 7.74 3.60 20.00
CA VAL A 113 8.75 2.64 20.50
C VAL A 113 9.73 2.21 19.39
N GLU A 114 9.79 2.97 18.30
CA GLU A 114 10.58 2.67 17.11
C GLU A 114 11.64 3.75 16.90
N PRO A 115 12.73 3.48 16.15
CA PRO A 115 13.78 4.47 15.95
C PRO A 115 13.19 5.81 15.50
N VAL A 116 13.72 6.91 16.03
CA VAL A 116 13.16 8.26 15.85
C VAL A 116 12.90 8.59 14.37
N GLY A 117 13.77 8.12 13.47
CA GLY A 117 13.58 8.26 12.01
C GLY A 117 12.31 7.61 11.48
N ALA A 118 12.04 6.35 11.84
CA ALA A 118 10.83 5.63 11.45
C ALA A 118 9.57 6.32 11.97
N PHE A 119 9.60 6.76 13.24
CA PHE A 119 8.49 7.49 13.83
C PHE A 119 8.22 8.82 13.12
N MET A 120 9.27 9.59 12.81
CA MET A 120 9.13 10.84 12.07
C MET A 120 8.58 10.62 10.66
N ALA A 121 9.11 9.65 9.92
CA ALA A 121 8.62 9.31 8.59
C ALA A 121 7.15 8.87 8.60
N ALA A 122 6.78 7.95 9.50
CA ALA A 122 5.40 7.49 9.66
C ALA A 122 4.45 8.64 10.03
N ARG A 123 4.88 9.51 10.95
CA ARG A 123 4.13 10.72 11.31
C ARG A 123 3.87 11.60 10.10
N ASP A 124 4.90 11.86 9.30
CA ASP A 124 4.80 12.82 8.21
C ASP A 124 3.87 12.29 7.11
N ILE A 125 3.87 10.97 6.84
CA ILE A 125 2.88 10.30 5.97
C ILE A 125 1.46 10.45 6.53
N ILE A 126 1.26 10.19 7.83
CA ILE A 126 -0.06 10.32 8.48
C ILE A 126 -0.58 11.75 8.37
N ALA A 127 0.28 12.74 8.65
CA ALA A 127 -0.08 14.15 8.60
C ALA A 127 -0.42 14.60 7.18
N GLU A 128 0.34 14.17 6.16
CA GLU A 128 0.08 14.51 4.76
C GLU A 128 -1.28 13.97 4.31
N GLU A 129 -1.56 12.70 4.57
CA GLU A 129 -2.82 12.04 4.17
C GLU A 129 -4.05 12.71 4.81
N ILE A 130 -3.98 13.00 6.12
CA ILE A 130 -5.05 13.68 6.85
C ILE A 130 -5.25 15.09 6.30
N ASN A 131 -4.17 15.85 6.09
CA ASN A 131 -4.26 17.21 5.58
C ASN A 131 -4.86 17.25 4.17
N ASP A 132 -4.52 16.28 3.32
CA ASP A 132 -5.08 16.19 1.97
C ASP A 132 -6.55 15.81 1.96
N PHE A 133 -7.00 14.98 2.92
CA PHE A 133 -8.41 14.72 3.15
C PHE A 133 -9.16 15.99 3.60
N ILE A 134 -8.64 16.69 4.61
CA ILE A 134 -9.23 17.93 5.13
C ILE A 134 -9.35 19.00 4.04
N LYS A 135 -8.31 19.17 3.20
CA LYS A 135 -8.35 20.11 2.07
C LYS A 135 -9.47 19.80 1.06
N LYS A 136 -9.80 18.52 0.86
CA LYS A 136 -10.81 18.08 -0.12
C LYS A 136 -12.23 18.08 0.45
N HIS A 137 -12.39 17.71 1.72
CA HIS A 137 -13.69 17.42 2.32
C HIS A 137 -14.10 18.40 3.42
N GLY A 138 -13.22 19.32 3.82
CA GLY A 138 -13.44 20.25 4.92
C GLY A 138 -12.88 19.73 6.25
N GLU A 139 -12.74 20.65 7.22
CA GLU A 139 -12.22 20.35 8.55
C GLU A 139 -13.29 19.79 9.50
N ASP A 140 -14.57 20.03 9.20
CA ASP A 140 -15.67 19.65 10.06
C ASP A 140 -15.86 18.13 10.08
N SER A 141 -15.72 17.52 11.27
CA SER A 141 -15.95 16.09 11.52
C SER A 141 -15.22 15.15 10.55
N TRP A 142 -14.02 15.56 10.11
CA TRP A 142 -13.24 14.80 9.12
C TRP A 142 -12.92 13.38 9.63
N GLN A 143 -12.72 13.21 10.93
CA GLN A 143 -12.39 11.93 11.57
C GLN A 143 -13.46 10.86 11.37
N ASP A 144 -14.74 11.23 11.33
CA ASP A 144 -15.85 10.27 11.21
C ASP A 144 -15.93 9.66 9.80
N HIS A 145 -15.37 10.36 8.80
CA HIS A 145 -15.41 9.98 7.39
C HIS A 145 -14.04 9.63 6.83
N PHE A 146 -12.99 9.72 7.65
CA PHE A 146 -11.62 9.53 7.21
C PHE A 146 -11.28 8.06 7.02
N ASN A 147 -11.03 7.68 5.77
CA ASN A 147 -10.45 6.41 5.41
C ASN A 147 -9.09 6.67 4.74
N PRO A 148 -7.97 6.24 5.36
CA PRO A 148 -6.64 6.44 4.77
C PRO A 148 -6.51 5.62 3.49
N SER A 149 -5.80 6.14 2.48
CA SER A 149 -5.52 5.36 1.26
C SER A 149 -4.73 4.10 1.56
N LEU A 150 -4.94 3.05 0.76
CA LEU A 150 -4.19 1.79 0.90
C LEU A 150 -2.68 2.01 0.72
N LYS A 151 -2.30 3.00 -0.11
CA LYS A 151 -0.91 3.42 -0.29
C LYS A 151 -0.31 4.00 0.99
N ALA A 152 -0.99 4.96 1.63
CA ALA A 152 -0.53 5.53 2.89
C ALA A 152 -0.48 4.48 4.00
N CYS A 153 -1.46 3.56 4.05
CA CYS A 153 -1.44 2.40 4.94
C CYS A 153 -0.18 1.55 4.73
N CYS A 154 0.13 1.19 3.49
CA CYS A 154 1.30 0.39 3.15
C CYS A 154 2.61 1.07 3.58
N GLN A 155 2.74 2.38 3.33
CA GLN A 155 3.93 3.16 3.68
C GLN A 155 4.13 3.24 5.20
N VAL A 156 3.09 3.56 5.97
CA VAL A 156 3.16 3.60 7.44
C VAL A 156 3.58 2.25 8.01
N LEU A 157 3.00 1.16 7.49
CA LEU A 157 3.36 -0.19 7.93
C LEU A 157 4.80 -0.57 7.55
N ALA A 158 5.33 -0.09 6.42
CA ALA A 158 6.72 -0.31 6.06
C ALA A 158 7.68 0.38 7.04
N GLN A 159 7.41 1.65 7.39
CA GLN A 159 8.17 2.36 8.41
C GLN A 159 8.13 1.62 9.76
N TYR A 160 6.96 1.11 10.12
CA TYR A 160 6.70 0.41 11.37
C TYR A 160 7.44 -0.93 11.47
N PHE A 161 7.25 -1.80 10.47
CA PHE A 161 7.73 -3.17 10.54
C PHE A 161 9.20 -3.34 10.15
N TYR A 162 9.80 -2.41 9.41
CA TYR A 162 11.13 -2.61 8.81
C TYR A 162 12.21 -3.01 9.83
N CYS A 163 12.45 -2.19 10.87
CA CYS A 163 13.52 -2.44 11.83
C CYS A 163 13.29 -3.73 12.63
N ARG A 164 12.03 -4.00 13.01
CA ARG A 164 11.66 -5.20 13.79
C ARG A 164 11.77 -6.48 12.99
N THR A 165 11.40 -6.41 11.71
CA THR A 165 11.39 -7.55 10.82
C THR A 165 12.80 -7.89 10.33
N THR A 166 13.58 -6.89 9.95
CA THR A 166 14.94 -7.09 9.41
C THR A 166 15.99 -7.20 10.52
N GLY A 167 15.76 -6.59 11.69
CA GLY A 167 16.78 -6.43 12.73
C GLY A 167 17.90 -5.44 12.36
N LYS A 168 17.75 -4.71 11.24
CA LYS A 168 18.71 -3.72 10.76
C LYS A 168 18.43 -2.34 11.35
N PRO A 169 19.44 -1.45 11.39
CA PRO A 169 19.21 -0.03 11.69
C PRO A 169 18.30 0.59 10.63
N TYR A 170 17.56 1.63 11.03
CA TYR A 170 16.66 2.35 10.14
C TYR A 170 17.41 2.97 8.95
N ASN A 171 16.90 2.72 7.74
CA ASN A 171 17.42 3.26 6.50
C ASN A 171 16.23 3.49 5.55
N GLU A 172 15.98 4.74 5.18
CA GLU A 172 14.84 5.14 4.35
C GLU A 172 14.81 4.42 3.00
N TYR A 173 15.98 4.23 2.36
CA TYR A 173 16.07 3.55 1.06
C TYR A 173 15.71 2.06 1.16
N GLU A 174 16.15 1.38 2.24
CA GLU A 174 15.82 -0.02 2.46
C GLU A 174 14.36 -0.20 2.90
N VAL A 175 13.77 0.82 3.54
CA VAL A 175 12.34 0.83 3.87
C VAL A 175 11.49 0.90 2.61
N ASP A 176 11.88 1.71 1.62
CA ASP A 176 11.19 1.78 0.33
C ASP A 176 11.19 0.43 -0.39
N GLU A 177 12.29 -0.32 -0.34
CA GLU A 177 12.32 -1.69 -0.86
C GLU A 177 11.42 -2.65 -0.04
N PHE A 178 11.37 -2.44 1.29
CA PHE A 178 10.55 -3.22 2.20
C PHE A 178 9.04 -3.03 2.01
N ILE A 179 8.60 -1.95 1.35
CA ILE A 179 7.19 -1.77 0.93
C ILE A 179 6.72 -2.99 0.13
N ASN A 180 7.57 -3.58 -0.71
CA ASN A 180 7.21 -4.77 -1.49
C ASN A 180 6.91 -5.99 -0.60
N GLN A 181 7.51 -6.09 0.59
CA GLN A 181 7.21 -7.13 1.57
C GLN A 181 5.88 -6.86 2.27
N VAL A 182 5.62 -5.60 2.61
CA VAL A 182 4.33 -5.20 3.22
C VAL A 182 3.17 -5.42 2.26
N LYS A 183 3.36 -5.19 0.96
CA LYS A 183 2.36 -5.51 -0.08
C LYS A 183 1.91 -6.97 -0.07
N GLN A 184 2.76 -7.91 0.39
CA GLN A 184 2.42 -9.33 0.48
C GLN A 184 1.62 -9.69 1.74
N MET A 185 1.47 -8.76 2.70
CA MET A 185 0.63 -8.98 3.87
C MET A 185 -0.83 -9.12 3.47
N ARG A 186 -1.59 -9.93 4.22
CA ARG A 186 -3.04 -10.03 4.03
C ARG A 186 -3.69 -8.69 4.36
N VAL A 187 -4.65 -8.28 3.55
CA VAL A 187 -5.32 -6.99 3.74
C VAL A 187 -6.06 -6.93 5.08
N THR A 188 -6.62 -8.06 5.54
CA THR A 188 -7.29 -8.19 6.85
C THR A 188 -6.36 -8.02 8.04
N GLU A 189 -5.07 -8.29 7.88
CA GLU A 189 -4.05 -8.09 8.93
C GLU A 189 -3.49 -6.66 8.87
N ALA A 190 -3.23 -6.15 7.67
CA ALA A 190 -2.62 -4.84 7.47
C ALA A 190 -3.55 -3.69 7.84
N MET A 191 -4.81 -3.74 7.40
CA MET A 191 -5.74 -2.60 7.49
C MET A 191 -6.06 -2.18 8.94
N PRO A 192 -6.39 -3.10 9.88
CA PRO A 192 -6.68 -2.70 11.25
C PRO A 192 -5.47 -2.04 11.94
N ILE A 193 -4.26 -2.52 11.66
CA ILE A 193 -3.02 -1.95 12.22
C ILE A 193 -2.80 -0.53 11.69
N ALA A 194 -2.89 -0.35 10.36
CA ALA A 194 -2.72 0.95 9.75
C ALA A 194 -3.78 1.94 10.26
N LYS A 195 -5.06 1.55 10.22
CA LYS A 195 -6.20 2.35 10.70
C LYS A 195 -5.97 2.82 12.14
N HIS A 196 -5.53 1.92 13.03
CA HIS A 196 -5.19 2.26 14.41
C HIS A 196 -4.17 3.40 14.50
N PHE A 197 -3.12 3.38 13.68
CA PHE A 197 -2.12 4.47 13.68
C PHE A 197 -2.68 5.80 13.18
N PHE A 198 -3.50 5.81 12.14
CA PHE A 198 -4.13 7.06 11.67
C PHE A 198 -5.10 7.64 12.72
N HIS A 199 -5.84 6.80 13.44
CA HIS A 199 -6.83 7.24 14.45
C HIS A 199 -6.23 7.58 15.81
N CYS A 200 -5.13 6.94 16.20
CA CYS A 200 -4.47 7.20 17.49
C CYS A 200 -3.50 8.38 17.45
N TYR A 201 -3.10 8.82 16.26
CA TYR A 201 -2.17 9.94 16.09
C TYR A 201 -2.72 11.14 15.28
N PRO A 202 -4.00 11.55 15.43
CA PRO A 202 -4.61 12.62 14.64
C PRO A 202 -4.05 14.00 15.00
N ASN A 203 -3.55 14.17 16.24
CA ASN A 203 -2.94 15.41 16.72
C ASN A 203 -1.63 15.79 15.99
N LEU A 204 -1.12 14.92 15.12
CA LEU A 204 0.06 15.15 14.30
C LEU A 204 -0.24 15.91 13.00
N SER A 205 -1.52 16.11 12.62
CA SER A 205 -1.92 17.00 11.53
C SER A 205 -1.69 18.48 11.84
N LYS A 206 -1.56 18.83 13.13
CA LYS A 206 -1.23 20.20 13.56
C LYS A 206 0.21 20.52 13.14
N PRO A 207 0.44 21.58 12.35
CA PRO A 207 1.75 21.86 11.78
C PRO A 207 2.74 22.20 12.89
N LYS A 208 3.61 21.25 13.23
CA LYS A 208 4.91 21.53 13.86
C LYS A 208 6.00 21.33 12.81
N THR A 209 6.19 22.39 12.02
CA THR A 209 7.36 22.63 11.15
C THR A 209 7.90 21.37 10.47
N SER A 210 7.31 21.02 9.33
CA SER A 210 7.75 19.96 8.41
C SER A 210 9.26 20.10 8.11
N PHE A 211 10.03 19.08 8.51
CA PHE A 211 11.45 18.95 8.16
C PHE A 211 11.64 18.48 6.70
N TRP A 212 10.61 17.87 6.08
CA TRP A 212 10.69 17.31 4.73
C TRP A 212 10.57 18.34 3.59
N HIS A 213 10.00 19.53 3.85
CA HIS A 213 10.06 20.62 2.86
C HIS A 213 11.50 21.07 2.54
N ARG A 214 12.51 20.69 3.35
CA ARG A 214 13.93 20.95 3.02
C ARG A 214 14.59 19.87 2.16
N LEU A 215 14.06 18.66 2.06
CA LEU A 215 14.73 17.56 1.34
C LEU A 215 14.11 17.25 -0.04
N LEU A 216 12.84 17.60 -0.26
CA LEU A 216 12.17 17.41 -1.55
C LEU A 216 12.55 18.35 -2.73
N PRO A 217 13.39 19.41 -2.62
CA PRO A 217 13.79 20.15 -3.84
C PRO A 217 14.99 19.55 -4.61
N ARG A 218 15.64 18.47 -4.13
CA ARG A 218 16.91 18.01 -4.74
C ARG A 218 16.77 16.98 -5.86
N SER A 219 15.65 16.25 -5.98
CA SER A 219 15.45 15.28 -7.06
C SER A 219 14.94 15.88 -8.39
N LYS A 220 14.59 17.18 -8.42
CA LYS A 220 14.19 17.89 -9.65
C LYS A 220 15.19 18.93 -10.16
N LYS A 221 16.41 19.00 -9.61
CA LYS A 221 17.49 19.88 -10.12
C LYS A 221 18.71 19.08 -10.58
N GLY A 222 18.49 18.18 -11.53
CA GLY A 222 19.54 17.54 -12.33
C GLY A 222 19.77 18.17 -13.71
N GLN A 223 18.98 19.19 -14.10
CA GLN A 223 19.15 19.92 -15.36
C GLN A 223 18.93 21.41 -15.14
N ALA A 224 19.91 22.10 -14.56
CA ALA A 224 20.14 23.54 -14.77
C ALA A 224 21.32 24.00 -13.93
N SER A 225 22.54 23.70 -14.39
CA SER A 225 23.70 24.50 -13.99
C SER A 225 24.81 24.38 -15.01
N ARG A 226 24.95 25.42 -15.85
CA ARG A 226 26.27 26.03 -16.08
C ARG A 226 26.15 27.55 -15.89
N PRO A 227 27.15 28.18 -15.26
CA PRO A 227 27.06 29.55 -14.76
C PRO A 227 27.55 30.60 -15.77
N SER A 228 27.02 31.80 -15.57
CA SER A 228 27.28 33.10 -16.20
C SER A 228 28.75 33.56 -16.23
N LYS A 229 29.13 34.22 -17.33
CA LYS A 229 30.16 35.28 -17.48
C LYS A 229 29.71 36.14 -18.68
N ASN A 230 29.66 37.46 -18.73
CA ASN A 230 30.13 38.56 -17.88
C ASN A 230 29.23 39.78 -18.15
N LEU A 231 29.13 40.66 -17.16
CA LEU A 231 28.70 42.06 -17.28
C LEU A 231 29.70 42.84 -18.17
N ASN A 232 29.18 43.76 -18.98
CA ASN A 232 29.72 45.12 -19.08
C ASN A 232 28.67 46.05 -19.72
N ILE A 233 28.25 47.03 -18.92
CA ILE A 233 27.48 48.20 -19.32
C ILE A 233 28.49 49.30 -19.61
N SER A 234 28.39 49.91 -20.78
CA SER A 234 28.91 51.26 -21.04
C SER A 234 28.27 51.79 -22.32
N ILE A 235 27.33 52.72 -22.20
CA ILE A 235 26.98 53.65 -23.28
C ILE A 235 26.91 55.05 -22.66
N PRO A 236 27.57 56.05 -23.26
CA PRO A 236 27.58 57.45 -22.81
C PRO A 236 26.25 58.17 -23.00
#